data_AF-A0A173V0X1-F1
#
_entry.id   AF-A0A173V0X1-F1
#
_cell.length_a   1.000
_cell.length_b   1.000
_cell.length_c   1.000
_cell.angle_alpha   90.00
_cell.angle_beta   90.00
_cell.angle_gamma   90.00
#
_symmetry.space_group_name_H-M   'P 1'
#
loop_
_entity.id
_entity.type
_entity.pdbx_description
1 polymer ?
#
loop_
_entity_poly.entity_id
_entity_poly.type
_entity_poly.pdbx_seq_one_letter_code
_entity_poly.pdbx_strand_id
1 'polypeptide(L)'
;MRPINKGESPYKKINEYKDALPYLERRIGMYCSYCEFSIPHVPEVEHVVSKSKGGDLTDWNNLNLGCKYCNTRKKAQTMPKNKKNYLWPDEDNTAIAYSYINGIPKVNEELLIKLDSTGDYLKRARNTYKLVGLGNFPTGKDRDRRFGQRNIAYQKALNSLENWNHMKDLSKEYQNDMKKQIIMTALGDGFFSIWMEVFCNEPEIRLALIEAFPGTNLNYYDEKGCVKEII
;
A
#
# COMPACT_ATOMS: atom_id res chain seq x y z
N MET A 1 3.93 2.44 2.28
CA MET A 1 2.60 2.38 1.66
C MET A 1 2.82 2.20 0.18
N ARG A 2 2.29 1.14 -0.42
CA ARG A 2 2.51 0.77 -1.81
C ARG A 2 1.95 1.87 -2.73
N PRO A 3 2.79 2.55 -3.53
CA PRO A 3 2.29 3.43 -4.57
C PRO A 3 1.68 2.56 -5.67
N ILE A 4 0.52 2.99 -6.17
CA ILE A 4 -0.27 2.23 -7.13
C ILE A 4 -0.36 2.96 -8.47
N ASN A 5 -0.39 2.19 -9.53
CA ASN A 5 -0.73 2.64 -10.87
C ASN A 5 -1.94 1.84 -11.34
N LYS A 6 -3.12 2.46 -11.24
CA LYS A 6 -4.39 1.89 -11.71
C LYS A 6 -4.64 2.12 -13.21
N GLY A 7 -3.74 2.85 -13.88
CA GLY A 7 -3.80 3.22 -15.29
C GLY A 7 -4.94 4.18 -15.63
N GLU A 8 -5.13 4.42 -16.93
CA GLU A 8 -6.24 5.21 -17.44
C GLU A 8 -7.59 4.54 -17.17
N SER A 9 -8.65 5.38 -17.14
CA SER A 9 -10.02 4.93 -16.91
C SER A 9 -10.40 3.82 -17.91
N PRO A 10 -10.80 2.63 -17.44
CA PRO A 10 -11.21 1.53 -18.32
C PRO A 10 -12.65 1.68 -18.83
N TYR A 11 -13.35 2.74 -18.42
CA TYR A 11 -14.72 3.03 -18.81
C TYR A 11 -14.90 4.51 -19.18
N LYS A 12 -15.88 4.79 -20.04
CA LYS A 12 -16.29 6.18 -20.33
C LYS A 12 -17.28 6.71 -19.28
N LYS A 13 -18.18 5.85 -18.80
CA LYS A 13 -19.17 6.17 -17.77
C LYS A 13 -19.61 4.90 -17.05
N ILE A 14 -19.92 5.05 -15.76
CA ILE A 14 -20.62 4.07 -14.93
C ILE A 14 -21.79 4.77 -14.22
N ASN A 15 -22.77 4.01 -13.75
CA ASN A 15 -23.96 4.58 -13.09
C ASN A 15 -23.71 4.78 -11.61
N GLU A 16 -23.15 3.76 -10.95
CA GLU A 16 -22.77 3.84 -9.55
C GLU A 16 -21.25 3.70 -9.42
N TYR A 17 -20.67 4.42 -8.48
CA TYR A 17 -19.25 4.33 -8.17
C TYR A 17 -18.80 2.90 -7.83
N LYS A 18 -19.70 2.07 -7.27
CA LYS A 18 -19.44 0.66 -6.97
C LYS A 18 -19.19 -0.18 -8.21
N ASP A 19 -19.69 0.24 -9.37
CA ASP A 19 -19.43 -0.43 -10.65
C ASP A 19 -17.95 -0.34 -11.06
N ALA A 20 -17.16 0.56 -10.43
CA ALA A 20 -15.72 0.63 -10.61
C ALA A 20 -14.96 -0.54 -9.94
N LEU A 21 -15.57 -1.26 -9.00
CA LEU A 21 -14.94 -2.31 -8.21
C LEU A 21 -14.22 -3.39 -9.06
N PRO A 22 -14.87 -4.08 -10.03
CA PRO A 22 -14.21 -5.12 -10.81
C PRO A 22 -13.02 -4.60 -11.63
N TYR A 23 -13.04 -3.31 -12.00
CA TYR A 23 -11.94 -2.67 -12.69
C TYR A 23 -10.77 -2.37 -11.75
N LEU A 24 -11.05 -1.83 -10.56
CA LEU A 24 -10.04 -1.61 -9.52
C LEU A 24 -9.39 -2.93 -9.11
N GLU A 25 -10.18 -3.96 -8.81
CA GLU A 25 -9.69 -5.30 -8.49
C GLU A 25 -8.72 -5.83 -9.56
N ARG A 26 -9.10 -5.75 -10.84
CA ARG A 26 -8.24 -6.21 -11.93
C ARG A 26 -6.93 -5.42 -12.05
N ARG A 27 -6.98 -4.11 -11.77
CA ARG A 27 -5.82 -3.21 -11.92
C ARG A 27 -4.85 -3.30 -10.76
N ILE A 28 -5.35 -3.29 -9.53
CA ILE A 28 -4.52 -3.12 -8.33
C ILE A 28 -4.61 -4.28 -7.34
N GLY A 29 -5.38 -5.32 -7.66
CA GLY A 29 -5.66 -6.46 -6.79
C GLY A 29 -6.64 -6.11 -5.66
N MET A 30 -7.08 -7.13 -4.92
CA MET A 30 -7.95 -6.98 -3.75
C MET A 30 -7.18 -6.53 -2.50
N TYR A 31 -6.44 -5.44 -2.62
CA TYR A 31 -5.66 -4.83 -1.54
C TYR A 31 -6.12 -3.39 -1.29
N CYS A 32 -6.24 -3.01 -0.02
CA CYS A 32 -6.50 -1.62 0.32
C CYS A 32 -5.36 -0.72 -0.19
N SER A 33 -5.67 0.30 -0.99
CA SER A 33 -4.69 1.26 -1.54
C SER A 33 -3.87 1.96 -0.45
N TYR A 34 -4.39 2.09 0.78
CA TYR A 34 -3.72 2.82 1.87
C TYR A 34 -2.93 1.90 2.81
N CYS A 35 -3.57 0.87 3.37
CA CYS A 35 -2.93 0.03 4.38
C CYS A 35 -2.46 -1.32 3.85
N GLU A 36 -2.71 -1.59 2.56
CA GLU A 36 -2.35 -2.82 1.84
C GLU A 36 -2.95 -4.11 2.40
N PHE A 37 -3.86 -3.99 3.36
CA PHE A 37 -4.63 -5.10 3.90
C PHE A 37 -5.31 -5.85 2.75
N SER A 38 -5.07 -7.15 2.64
CA SER A 38 -5.79 -8.05 1.72
C SER A 38 -7.27 -8.08 2.11
N ILE A 39 -8.17 -7.82 1.16
CA ILE A 39 -9.60 -7.63 1.39
C ILE A 39 -10.36 -8.87 0.92
N PRO A 40 -10.52 -9.91 1.76
CA PRO A 40 -11.23 -11.13 1.36
C PRO A 40 -12.75 -10.94 1.26
N HIS A 41 -13.31 -9.92 1.92
CA HIS A 41 -14.74 -9.64 1.89
C HIS A 41 -15.01 -8.14 2.02
N VAL A 42 -16.09 -7.69 1.38
CA VAL A 42 -16.63 -6.32 1.50
C VAL A 42 -15.60 -5.24 1.14
N PRO A 43 -15.07 -5.23 -0.09
CA PRO A 43 -14.29 -4.11 -0.59
C PRO A 43 -15.13 -2.83 -0.64
N GLU A 44 -14.49 -1.71 -0.34
CA GLU A 44 -15.09 -0.39 -0.48
C GLU A 44 -14.46 0.31 -1.69
N VAL A 45 -15.29 0.83 -2.60
CA VAL A 45 -14.83 1.82 -3.57
C VAL A 45 -14.79 3.18 -2.88
N GLU A 46 -13.59 3.63 -2.56
CA GLU A 46 -13.30 4.82 -1.76
C GLU A 46 -13.10 6.04 -2.67
N HIS A 47 -13.76 7.15 -2.34
CA HIS A 47 -13.49 8.43 -3.00
C HIS A 47 -12.28 9.14 -2.39
N VAL A 48 -11.28 9.54 -3.19
CA VAL A 48 -10.15 10.39 -2.78
C VAL A 48 -10.68 11.69 -2.16
N VAL A 49 -11.49 12.43 -2.92
CA VAL A 49 -12.31 13.55 -2.46
C VAL A 49 -13.70 13.03 -2.14
N SER A 50 -14.18 13.22 -0.90
CA SER A 50 -15.45 12.64 -0.46
C SER A 50 -16.64 13.10 -1.31
N LYS A 51 -17.50 12.15 -1.71
CA LYS A 51 -18.75 12.43 -2.45
C LYS A 51 -19.66 13.43 -1.74
N SER A 52 -19.73 13.42 -0.41
CA SER A 52 -20.55 14.37 0.36
C SER A 52 -19.89 15.74 0.54
N LYS A 53 -18.68 15.91 0.01
CA LYS A 53 -17.89 17.15 0.05
C LYS A 53 -17.57 17.69 -1.35
N GLY A 54 -18.31 17.25 -2.37
CA GLY A 54 -18.16 17.71 -3.75
C GLY A 54 -17.09 16.97 -4.56
N GLY A 55 -16.68 15.77 -4.14
CA GLY A 55 -15.90 14.89 -4.99
C GLY A 55 -16.75 14.25 -6.09
N ASP A 56 -16.17 14.05 -7.27
CA ASP A 56 -16.85 13.37 -8.37
C ASP A 56 -17.24 11.95 -7.95
N LEU A 57 -18.46 11.54 -8.28
CA LEU A 57 -18.99 10.27 -7.85
C LEU A 57 -18.31 9.09 -8.58
N THR A 58 -18.00 9.24 -9.86
CA THR A 58 -17.68 8.12 -10.76
C THR A 58 -16.35 8.28 -11.51
N ASP A 59 -15.71 9.45 -11.42
CA ASP A 59 -14.39 9.70 -11.98
C ASP A 59 -13.36 8.70 -11.44
N TRP A 60 -12.77 7.94 -12.35
CA TRP A 60 -11.74 6.95 -12.07
C TRP A 60 -10.60 7.51 -11.21
N ASN A 61 -10.16 8.74 -11.47
CA ASN A 61 -9.07 9.37 -10.72
C ASN A 61 -9.48 9.75 -9.30
N ASN A 62 -10.79 9.85 -9.03
CA ASN A 62 -11.31 10.05 -7.68
C ASN A 62 -11.59 8.73 -6.94
N LEU A 63 -11.44 7.55 -7.56
CA LEU A 63 -11.80 6.26 -6.94
C LEU A 63 -10.59 5.37 -6.67
N ASN A 64 -10.51 4.81 -5.46
CA ASN A 64 -9.51 3.84 -5.04
C ASN A 64 -10.17 2.64 -4.33
N LEU A 65 -9.42 1.56 -4.12
CA LEU A 65 -9.90 0.43 -3.35
C LEU A 65 -9.54 0.59 -1.86
N GLY A 66 -10.54 0.58 -1.00
CA GLY A 66 -10.39 0.76 0.45
C GLY A 66 -10.83 -0.47 1.23
N CYS A 67 -10.11 -0.79 2.31
CA CYS A 67 -10.70 -1.64 3.35
C CYS A 67 -11.63 -0.80 4.24
N LYS A 68 -12.61 -1.47 4.86
CA LYS A 68 -13.57 -0.85 5.79
C LYS A 68 -12.90 0.00 6.89
N TYR A 69 -11.75 -0.42 7.41
CA TYR A 69 -11.06 0.29 8.50
C TYR A 69 -10.47 1.63 8.05
N CYS A 70 -9.84 1.66 6.87
CA CYS A 70 -9.32 2.90 6.28
C CYS A 70 -10.47 3.84 5.93
N ASN A 71 -11.51 3.33 5.26
CA ASN A 71 -12.70 4.11 4.90
C ASN A 71 -13.35 4.74 6.15
N THR A 72 -13.60 3.94 7.19
CA THR A 72 -14.24 4.39 8.44
C THR A 72 -13.41 5.46 9.17
N ARG A 73 -12.07 5.44 9.06
CA ARG A 73 -11.20 6.45 9.66
C ARG A 73 -11.11 7.71 8.81
N LYS A 74 -10.99 7.56 7.50
CA LYS A 74 -10.94 8.67 6.55
C LYS A 74 -12.24 9.48 6.59
N LYS A 75 -13.41 8.83 6.62
CA LYS A 75 -14.74 9.48 6.63
C LYS A 75 -14.86 10.55 5.53
N ALA A 76 -15.73 11.53 5.73
CA ALA A 76 -15.89 12.69 4.87
C ALA A 76 -14.94 13.86 5.24
N GLN A 77 -13.66 13.58 5.45
CA GLN A 77 -12.65 14.59 5.80
C GLN A 77 -12.00 15.27 4.58
N THR A 78 -12.03 14.61 3.42
CA THR A 78 -11.35 15.08 2.21
C THR A 78 -12.31 15.83 1.28
N MET A 79 -11.86 16.98 0.80
CA MET A 79 -12.60 17.97 0.01
C MET A 79 -11.69 18.51 -1.11
N PRO A 80 -12.22 19.11 -2.18
CA PRO A 80 -11.39 19.67 -3.26
C PRO A 80 -10.30 20.62 -2.74
N LYS A 81 -10.67 21.51 -1.80
CA LYS A 81 -9.76 22.51 -1.22
C LYS A 81 -8.59 21.94 -0.39
N ASN A 82 -8.72 20.72 0.14
CA ASN A 82 -7.70 20.12 1.00
C ASN A 82 -7.06 18.86 0.42
N LYS A 83 -7.46 18.41 -0.80
CA LYS A 83 -6.91 17.22 -1.47
C LYS A 83 -5.37 17.24 -1.50
N LYS A 84 -4.78 18.39 -1.84
CA LYS A 84 -3.32 18.59 -1.91
C LYS A 84 -2.59 18.48 -0.57
N ASN A 85 -3.30 18.50 0.55
CA ASN A 85 -2.71 18.40 1.89
C ASN A 85 -2.39 16.95 2.29
N TYR A 86 -2.60 15.98 1.40
CA TYR A 86 -2.42 14.56 1.62
C TYR A 86 -1.51 13.98 0.54
N LEU A 87 -0.87 12.86 0.86
CA LEU A 87 -0.33 11.94 -0.14
C LEU A 87 -1.40 10.93 -0.56
N TRP A 88 -1.51 10.69 -1.86
CA TRP A 88 -2.42 9.72 -2.47
C TRP A 88 -1.62 8.57 -3.10
N PRO A 89 -1.93 7.30 -2.78
CA PRO A 89 -1.19 6.16 -3.31
C PRO A 89 -1.10 6.10 -4.84
N ASP A 90 -2.12 6.61 -5.52
CA ASP A 90 -2.24 6.63 -6.98
C ASP A 90 -1.63 7.88 -7.65
N GLU A 91 -1.14 8.86 -6.87
CA GLU A 91 -0.58 10.11 -7.38
C GLU A 91 0.86 10.36 -6.92
N ASP A 92 1.23 9.86 -5.73
CA ASP A 92 2.46 10.21 -5.03
C ASP A 92 3.34 8.98 -4.74
N ASN A 93 4.63 9.22 -4.49
CA ASN A 93 5.55 8.20 -3.99
C ASN A 93 5.25 7.89 -2.51
N THR A 94 4.20 7.13 -2.22
CA THR A 94 3.87 6.76 -0.83
C THR A 94 4.81 5.70 -0.24
N ALA A 95 5.66 5.08 -1.06
CA ALA A 95 6.66 4.10 -0.58
C ALA A 95 7.75 4.80 0.23
N ILE A 96 8.22 5.97 -0.21
CA ILE A 96 9.28 6.72 0.50
C ILE A 96 8.78 7.33 1.82
N ALA A 97 7.46 7.59 1.90
CA ALA A 97 6.84 8.32 3.00
C ALA A 97 6.75 7.54 4.32
N TYR A 98 6.78 6.20 4.27
CA TYR A 98 6.52 5.36 5.43
C TYR A 98 7.48 4.18 5.52
N SER A 99 8.07 3.99 6.70
CA SER A 99 8.83 2.78 7.05
C SER A 99 7.95 1.80 7.81
N TYR A 100 8.31 0.51 7.80
CA TYR A 100 7.57 -0.56 8.46
C TYR A 100 8.47 -1.40 9.38
N ILE A 101 9.53 -0.78 9.90
CA ILE A 101 10.48 -1.38 10.85
C ILE A 101 9.71 -2.09 11.97
N ASN A 102 10.08 -3.34 12.23
CA ASN A 102 9.42 -4.22 13.22
C ASN A 102 7.92 -4.44 12.95
N GLY A 103 7.47 -4.31 11.70
CA GLY A 103 6.07 -4.41 11.31
C GLY A 103 5.21 -3.19 11.65
N ILE A 104 5.82 -2.11 12.16
CA ILE A 104 5.11 -0.93 12.66
C ILE A 104 5.26 0.22 11.65
N PRO A 105 4.17 0.69 11.01
CA PRO A 105 4.24 1.83 10.13
C PRO A 105 4.63 3.09 10.91
N LYS A 106 5.58 3.84 10.38
CA LYS A 106 5.97 5.16 10.87
C LYS A 106 6.13 6.11 9.69
N VAL A 107 5.99 7.40 9.92
CA VAL A 107 6.37 8.41 8.93
C VAL A 107 7.89 8.47 8.88
N ASN A 108 8.46 8.44 7.67
CA ASN A 108 9.91 8.47 7.47
C ASN A 108 10.46 9.91 7.56
N GLU A 109 10.36 10.51 8.75
CA GLU A 109 10.54 11.96 8.91
C GLU A 109 11.94 12.44 8.51
N GLU A 110 12.98 11.74 8.94
CA GLU A 110 14.38 12.10 8.65
C GLU A 110 14.65 12.14 7.15
N LEU A 111 14.22 11.11 6.41
CA LEU A 111 14.38 11.06 4.97
C LEU A 111 13.56 12.14 4.27
N LEU A 112 12.31 12.34 4.68
CA LEU A 112 11.46 13.35 4.03
C LEU A 112 11.97 14.78 4.25
N ILE A 113 12.57 15.09 5.41
CA ILE A 113 13.22 16.39 5.66
C ILE A 113 14.43 16.58 4.74
N LYS A 114 15.20 15.51 4.50
CA LYS A 114 16.35 15.53 3.57
C LYS A 114 15.90 15.77 2.12
N LEU A 115 14.80 15.17 1.69
CA LEU A 115 14.30 15.24 0.30
C LEU A 115 13.52 16.52 -0.01
N ASP A 116 12.84 17.10 0.98
CA ASP A 116 12.04 18.32 0.84
C ASP A 116 12.34 19.30 1.97
N SER A 117 13.18 20.29 1.70
CA SER A 117 13.54 21.33 2.67
C SER A 117 12.37 22.23 3.06
N THR A 118 11.28 22.27 2.27
CA THR A 118 10.06 23.03 2.60
C THR A 118 9.21 22.33 3.67
N GLY A 119 9.38 21.01 3.82
CA GLY A 119 8.60 20.17 4.72
C GLY A 119 7.16 19.91 4.29
N ASP A 120 6.76 20.28 3.07
CA ASP A 120 5.41 20.05 2.54
C ASP A 120 5.12 18.55 2.40
N TYR A 121 6.03 17.77 1.83
CA TYR A 121 5.85 16.33 1.66
C TYR A 121 5.72 15.61 3.01
N LEU A 122 6.53 15.99 4.00
CA LEU A 122 6.41 15.48 5.38
C LEU A 122 5.04 15.80 5.99
N LYS A 123 4.55 17.03 5.80
CA LYS A 123 3.23 17.45 6.28
C LYS A 123 2.12 16.62 5.62
N ARG A 124 2.19 16.42 4.31
CA ARG A 124 1.25 15.58 3.56
C ARG A 124 1.30 14.12 4.02
N ALA A 125 2.49 13.56 4.25
CA ALA A 125 2.68 12.21 4.77
C ALA A 125 2.06 12.02 6.16
N ARG A 126 2.29 12.96 7.09
CA ARG A 126 1.68 12.97 8.43
C ARG A 126 0.17 13.07 8.36
N ASN A 127 -0.37 13.91 7.46
CA ASN A 127 -1.80 14.07 7.26
C ASN A 127 -2.44 12.77 6.76
N THR A 128 -1.87 12.13 5.73
CA THR A 128 -2.38 10.84 5.22
C THR A 128 -2.28 9.73 6.27
N TYR A 129 -1.16 9.67 7.02
CA TYR A 129 -0.97 8.71 8.10
C TYR A 129 -2.09 8.80 9.16
N LYS A 130 -2.42 10.03 9.57
CA LYS A 130 -3.51 10.32 10.52
C LYS A 130 -4.88 10.05 9.90
N LEU A 131 -5.10 10.46 8.65
CA LEU A 131 -6.37 10.35 7.94
C LEU A 131 -6.89 8.91 7.94
N VAL A 132 -6.04 7.95 7.61
CA VAL A 132 -6.42 6.52 7.54
C VAL A 132 -6.09 5.76 8.82
N GLY A 133 -5.54 6.45 9.84
CA GLY A 133 -5.00 5.87 11.06
C GLY A 133 -4.07 4.69 10.79
N LEU A 134 -3.03 4.91 9.99
CA LEU A 134 -2.17 3.83 9.48
C LEU A 134 -1.48 3.03 10.60
N GLY A 135 -1.00 3.72 11.63
CA GLY A 135 -0.44 3.12 12.85
C GLY A 135 -1.41 3.04 14.02
N ASN A 136 -2.71 2.90 13.76
CA ASN A 136 -3.68 2.65 14.82
C ASN A 136 -3.34 1.37 15.58
N PHE A 137 -3.12 1.49 16.89
CA PHE A 137 -3.03 0.35 17.80
C PHE A 137 -4.40 0.14 18.45
N PRO A 138 -5.13 -0.94 18.13
CA PRO A 138 -6.48 -1.15 18.65
C PRO A 138 -6.45 -1.38 20.17
N THR A 139 -7.27 -0.64 20.92
CA THR A 139 -7.45 -0.81 22.36
C THR A 139 -8.93 -0.97 22.72
N GLY A 140 -9.21 -1.65 23.83
CA GLY A 140 -10.57 -1.84 24.34
C GLY A 140 -11.51 -2.49 23.33
N LYS A 141 -12.52 -1.74 22.88
CA LYS A 141 -13.56 -2.21 21.94
C LYS A 141 -13.20 -1.99 20.45
N ASP A 142 -12.03 -1.41 20.13
CA ASP A 142 -11.62 -1.22 18.73
C ASP A 142 -11.43 -2.58 18.04
N ARG A 143 -12.17 -2.79 16.94
CA ARG A 143 -12.15 -4.03 16.14
C ARG A 143 -11.26 -3.93 14.92
N ASP A 144 -10.38 -2.92 14.86
CA ASP A 144 -9.41 -2.76 13.80
C ASP A 144 -8.40 -3.93 13.77
N ARG A 145 -8.57 -4.81 12.79
CA ARG A 145 -7.73 -6.00 12.63
C ARG A 145 -6.42 -5.71 11.89
N ARG A 146 -6.23 -4.50 11.34
CA ARG A 146 -5.07 -4.20 10.50
C ARG A 146 -3.76 -4.40 11.26
N PHE A 147 -3.69 -3.97 12.52
CA PHE A 147 -2.50 -4.14 13.35
C PHE A 147 -2.13 -5.61 13.54
N GLY A 148 -3.07 -6.43 14.02
CA GLY A 148 -2.82 -7.85 14.26
C GLY A 148 -2.47 -8.63 12.99
N GLN A 149 -3.20 -8.38 11.89
CA GLN A 149 -2.95 -9.05 10.61
C GLN A 149 -1.61 -8.62 9.99
N ARG A 150 -1.23 -7.35 10.12
CA ARG A 150 0.08 -6.86 9.69
C ARG A 150 1.21 -7.53 10.47
N ASN A 151 1.05 -7.69 11.78
CA ASN A 151 2.05 -8.40 12.60
C ASN A 151 2.17 -9.87 12.20
N ILE A 152 1.05 -10.54 11.88
CA ILE A 152 1.08 -11.90 11.33
C ILE A 152 1.86 -11.94 10.02
N ALA A 153 1.59 -11.03 9.08
CA ALA A 153 2.33 -10.92 7.84
C ALA A 153 3.83 -10.65 8.08
N TYR A 154 4.17 -9.80 9.05
CA TYR A 154 5.56 -9.52 9.43
C TYR A 154 6.29 -10.76 9.95
N GLN A 155 5.67 -11.54 10.84
CA GLN A 155 6.26 -12.79 11.34
C GLN A 155 6.44 -13.82 10.22
N LYS A 156 5.44 -13.96 9.35
CA LYS A 156 5.55 -14.84 8.16
C LYS A 156 6.67 -14.39 7.23
N ALA A 157 6.83 -13.08 7.01
CA ALA A 157 7.91 -12.54 6.19
C ALA A 157 9.29 -12.82 6.80
N LEU A 158 9.45 -12.66 8.12
CA LEU A 158 10.70 -13.01 8.81
C LEU A 158 11.05 -14.50 8.67
N ASN A 159 10.10 -15.39 8.93
CA ASN A 159 10.30 -16.84 8.77
C ASN A 159 10.61 -17.19 7.30
N SER A 160 9.98 -16.48 6.37
CA SER A 160 10.22 -16.64 4.94
C SER A 160 11.63 -16.21 4.53
N LEU A 161 12.15 -15.12 5.14
CA LEU A 161 13.51 -14.66 4.92
C LEU A 161 14.54 -15.65 5.50
N GLU A 162 14.28 -16.21 6.68
CA GLU A 162 15.11 -17.27 7.26
C GLU A 162 15.16 -18.50 6.34
N ASN A 163 14.00 -18.96 5.88
CA ASN A 163 13.91 -20.07 4.93
C ASN A 163 14.63 -19.75 3.61
N TRP A 164 14.46 -18.53 3.08
CA TRP A 164 15.18 -18.08 1.89
C TRP A 164 16.69 -18.17 2.06
N ASN A 165 17.21 -17.72 3.22
CA ASN A 165 18.64 -17.77 3.51
C ASN A 165 19.18 -19.21 3.54
N HIS A 166 18.43 -20.16 4.07
CA HIS A 166 18.81 -21.58 4.03
C HIS A 166 18.87 -22.17 2.60
N MET A 167 18.17 -21.56 1.64
CA MET A 167 18.12 -22.03 0.25
C MET A 167 19.20 -21.40 -0.64
N LYS A 168 19.92 -20.37 -0.16
CA LYS A 168 20.87 -19.60 -0.99
C LYS A 168 22.03 -20.44 -1.55
N ASP A 169 22.48 -21.42 -0.79
CA ASP A 169 23.57 -22.32 -1.18
C ASP A 169 23.09 -23.57 -1.94
N LEU A 170 21.77 -23.70 -2.15
CA LEU A 170 21.17 -24.82 -2.89
C LEU A 170 21.00 -24.48 -4.37
N SER A 171 20.55 -25.47 -5.15
CA SER A 171 20.33 -25.31 -6.59
C SER A 171 19.30 -24.20 -6.89
N LYS A 172 19.34 -23.67 -8.12
CA LYS A 172 18.39 -22.65 -8.57
C LYS A 172 16.94 -23.14 -8.59
N GLU A 173 16.71 -24.45 -8.69
CA GLU A 173 15.39 -25.05 -8.58
C GLU A 173 14.78 -24.81 -7.19
N TYR A 174 15.50 -25.17 -6.12
CA TYR A 174 15.06 -24.93 -4.74
C TYR A 174 14.89 -23.44 -4.42
N GLN A 175 15.79 -22.59 -4.93
CA GLN A 175 15.64 -21.14 -4.79
C GLN A 175 14.36 -20.66 -5.49
N ASN A 176 14.08 -21.10 -6.71
CA ASN A 176 12.88 -20.70 -7.43
C ASN A 176 11.60 -21.18 -6.74
N ASP A 177 11.57 -22.39 -6.19
CA ASP A 177 10.44 -22.90 -5.42
C ASP A 177 10.20 -22.08 -4.15
N MET A 178 11.28 -21.72 -3.44
CA MET A 178 11.16 -20.88 -2.25
C MET A 178 10.70 -19.47 -2.58
N LYS A 179 11.27 -18.85 -3.61
CA LYS A 179 10.80 -17.55 -4.13
C LYS A 179 9.31 -17.62 -4.46
N LYS A 180 8.86 -18.65 -5.18
CA LYS A 180 7.44 -18.84 -5.51
C LYS A 180 6.57 -18.92 -4.25
N GLN A 181 6.99 -19.67 -3.24
CA GLN A 181 6.25 -19.79 -1.99
C GLN A 181 6.19 -18.46 -1.21
N ILE A 182 7.28 -17.69 -1.20
CA ILE A 182 7.33 -16.35 -0.60
C ILE A 182 6.31 -15.43 -1.27
N ILE A 183 6.32 -15.38 -2.61
CA ILE A 183 5.41 -14.53 -3.37
C ILE A 183 3.95 -14.95 -3.18
N MET A 184 3.64 -16.26 -3.22
CA MET A 184 2.28 -16.75 -2.96
C MET A 184 1.79 -16.37 -1.57
N THR A 185 2.66 -16.47 -0.56
CA THR A 185 2.31 -16.08 0.83
C THR A 185 2.07 -14.58 0.92
N ALA A 186 2.94 -13.77 0.32
CA ALA A 186 2.82 -12.32 0.31
C ALA A 186 1.52 -11.85 -0.36
N LEU A 187 1.17 -12.42 -1.52
CA LEU A 187 -0.07 -12.10 -2.21
C LEU A 187 -1.31 -12.49 -1.38
N GLY A 188 -1.27 -13.60 -0.65
CA GLY A 188 -2.37 -13.99 0.23
C GLY A 188 -2.59 -13.01 1.39
N ASP A 189 -1.50 -12.59 2.03
CA ASP A 189 -1.56 -11.71 3.20
C ASP A 189 -1.80 -10.23 2.85
N GLY A 190 -1.34 -9.78 1.67
CA GLY A 190 -1.21 -8.38 1.35
C GLY A 190 -0.04 -7.74 2.10
N PHE A 191 -0.23 -6.52 2.59
CA PHE A 191 0.80 -5.77 3.33
C PHE A 191 2.14 -5.69 2.61
N PHE A 192 2.10 -5.41 1.31
CA PHE A 192 3.27 -5.30 0.43
C PHE A 192 4.49 -4.63 1.08
N SER A 193 4.30 -3.49 1.74
CA SER A 193 5.40 -2.73 2.37
C SER A 193 6.09 -3.50 3.50
N ILE A 194 5.40 -4.42 4.18
CA ILE A 194 6.01 -5.31 5.18
C ILE A 194 7.00 -6.25 4.52
N TRP A 195 6.59 -6.89 3.42
CA TRP A 195 7.45 -7.80 2.67
C TRP A 195 8.65 -7.06 2.07
N MET A 196 8.43 -5.87 1.51
CA MET A 196 9.52 -5.03 1.00
C MET A 196 10.51 -4.58 2.09
N GLU A 197 10.04 -4.30 3.30
CA GLU A 197 10.88 -3.93 4.44
C GLU A 197 11.73 -5.13 4.91
N VAL A 198 11.13 -6.31 5.06
CA VAL A 198 11.83 -7.51 5.52
C VAL A 198 12.88 -7.98 4.50
N PHE A 199 12.53 -7.97 3.21
CA PHE A 199 13.43 -8.39 2.13
C PHE A 199 14.28 -7.23 1.60
N CYS A 200 14.53 -6.18 2.39
CA CYS A 200 15.23 -4.97 1.92
C CYS A 200 16.62 -5.25 1.33
N ASN A 201 17.30 -6.29 1.82
CA ASN A 201 18.62 -6.76 1.40
C ASN A 201 18.58 -7.88 0.34
N GLU A 202 17.40 -8.25 -0.17
CA GLU A 202 17.20 -9.33 -1.14
C GLU A 202 16.58 -8.79 -2.44
N PRO A 203 17.38 -8.20 -3.36
CA PRO A 203 16.87 -7.59 -4.59
C PRO A 203 16.02 -8.54 -5.43
N GLU A 204 16.40 -9.83 -5.51
CA GLU A 204 15.65 -10.84 -6.26
C GLU A 204 14.20 -10.98 -5.74
N ILE A 205 14.01 -11.02 -4.42
CA ILE A 205 12.68 -11.14 -3.82
C ILE A 205 11.91 -9.82 -3.93
N ARG A 206 12.58 -8.67 -3.76
CA ARG A 206 11.94 -7.35 -3.91
C ARG A 206 11.37 -7.15 -5.31
N LEU A 207 12.15 -7.47 -6.34
CA LEU A 207 11.70 -7.36 -7.73
C LEU A 207 10.52 -8.30 -7.99
N ALA A 208 10.60 -9.54 -7.50
CA ALA A 208 9.49 -10.49 -7.63
C ALA A 208 8.21 -10.02 -6.90
N LEU A 209 8.33 -9.38 -5.74
CA LEU A 209 7.18 -8.78 -5.03
C LEU A 209 6.59 -7.61 -5.82
N ILE A 210 7.43 -6.70 -6.33
CA ILE A 210 7.00 -5.55 -7.13
C ILE A 210 6.22 -6.01 -8.38
N GLU A 211 6.73 -7.03 -9.07
CA GLU A 211 6.10 -7.61 -10.25
C GLU A 211 4.79 -8.34 -9.92
N ALA A 212 4.78 -9.12 -8.83
CA ALA A 212 3.64 -9.96 -8.49
C ALA A 212 2.42 -9.18 -7.98
N PHE A 213 2.62 -8.07 -7.26
CA PHE A 213 1.54 -7.26 -6.71
C PHE A 213 0.94 -6.36 -7.82
N PRO A 214 -0.28 -6.61 -8.31
CA PRO A 214 -0.82 -5.93 -9.48
C PRO A 214 -0.93 -4.42 -9.26
N GLY A 215 -0.60 -3.65 -10.29
CA GLY A 215 -0.72 -2.20 -10.25
C GLY A 215 0.22 -1.53 -9.26
N THR A 216 1.34 -2.15 -8.89
CA THR A 216 2.43 -1.45 -8.19
C THR A 216 3.06 -0.43 -9.15
N ASN A 217 3.26 0.81 -8.70
CA ASN A 217 3.84 1.85 -9.56
C ASN A 217 5.37 1.68 -9.65
N LEU A 218 5.82 1.09 -10.76
CA LEU A 218 7.22 0.76 -11.02
C LEU A 218 8.14 2.00 -11.09
N ASN A 219 7.59 3.19 -11.38
CA ASN A 219 8.39 4.40 -11.52
C ASN A 219 9.12 4.77 -10.22
N TYR A 220 8.60 4.34 -9.06
CA TYR A 220 9.17 4.63 -7.75
C TYR A 220 10.17 3.59 -7.25
N TYR A 221 10.51 2.58 -8.05
CA TYR A 221 11.50 1.55 -7.71
C TYR A 221 12.65 1.53 -8.72
N ASP A 222 13.87 1.30 -8.24
CA ASP A 222 15.08 1.14 -9.08
C ASP A 222 15.27 -0.31 -9.55
N GLU A 223 16.35 -0.59 -10.27
CA GLU A 223 16.66 -1.92 -10.80
C GLU A 223 16.95 -3.00 -9.73
N LYS A 224 17.12 -2.61 -8.47
CA LYS A 224 17.25 -3.52 -7.31
C LYS A 224 15.96 -3.63 -6.50
N GLY A 225 14.89 -2.96 -6.95
CA GLY A 225 13.63 -2.86 -6.25
C GLY A 225 13.67 -1.91 -5.05
N CYS A 226 14.74 -1.11 -4.89
CA CYS A 226 14.86 -0.07 -3.86
C CYS A 226 13.94 1.11 -4.19
N VAL A 227 13.37 1.74 -3.15
CA VAL A 227 12.50 2.91 -3.35
C VAL A 227 13.38 4.08 -3.78
N LYS A 228 13.03 4.72 -4.90
CA LYS A 228 13.74 5.91 -5.37
C LYS A 228 13.49 7.09 -4.42
N GLU A 229 14.56 7.83 -4.12
CA GLU A 229 14.55 9.08 -3.36
C GLU A 229 13.99 10.25 -4.22
N ILE A 230 12.76 10.10 -4.70
CA ILE A 230 12.02 11.10 -5.49
C ILE A 230 10.66 11.38 -4.85
N ILE A 231 10.22 12.64 -4.91
CA ILE A 231 8.97 13.15 -4.33
C ILE A 231 8.15 13.90 -5.37
#